data_AF-M6WK84-F1
#
_entry.id   AF-M6WK84-F1
#
_cell.length_a   1.000
_cell.length_b   1.000
_cell.length_c   1.000
_cell.angle_alpha   90.00
_cell.angle_beta   90.00
_cell.angle_gamma   90.00
#
_symmetry.space_group_name_H-M   'P 1'
#
loop_
_entity.id
_entity.type
_entity.pdbx_description
1 polymer ?
#
loop_
_entity_poly.entity_id
_entity_poly.type
_entity_poly.pdbx_seq_one_letter_code
_entity_poly.pdbx_strand_id
1 'polypeptide(L)'
;MSEFIEIKVGEKSYQFPLISGTDGKKGIDMRGLHQKTGLISYDPGFFNTAYAVSRISRRDPDSGELQYRGYDVADLVQRSTFVETSYLLIYGKLPTEQQLKDFSLKLSKHSLIHEDMINLFDGFPGKGHPLAVLSVMVTSLSSYYPEEYEESLDKGIDHSARLLAKIRTIAAFSYKKIVGQPFVYPLDKHPYCTNFLYMLFSIPSKDYVPTEDIDRILNQLWILYADHEQNVSNTTVQVIGSTQANLFASISSAINALWGSREGGRQVAAVGLIEDILRSRKSVPEYFEKFKGDSERLFSNGFGHKAYEAKSKRAIIASQLFHDFYKKTR
;
A
#
# COMPACT_ATOMS: atom_id res chain seq x y z
N MET A 1 26.87 8.32 -26.71
CA MET A 1 26.00 7.88 -27.82
C MET A 1 24.78 7.23 -27.19
N SER A 2 23.57 7.52 -27.68
CA SER A 2 22.36 6.82 -27.21
C SER A 2 22.42 5.37 -27.68
N GLU A 3 22.38 4.42 -26.76
CA GLU A 3 22.27 3.00 -27.11
C GLU A 3 20.90 2.71 -27.71
N PHE A 4 20.85 1.83 -28.71
CA PHE A 4 19.64 1.42 -29.38
C PHE A 4 19.71 -0.07 -29.71
N ILE A 5 18.55 -0.67 -29.93
CA ILE A 5 18.42 -1.98 -30.58
C ILE A 5 17.78 -1.82 -31.96
N GLU A 6 17.99 -2.81 -32.81
CA GLU A 6 17.34 -2.89 -34.11
C GLU A 6 16.27 -3.98 -34.09
N ILE A 7 15.05 -3.60 -34.49
CA ILE A 7 13.95 -4.53 -34.73
C ILE A 7 13.74 -4.60 -36.25
N LYS A 8 13.92 -5.79 -36.82
CA LYS A 8 13.67 -6.05 -38.25
C LYS A 8 12.22 -6.49 -38.47
N VAL A 9 11.55 -5.83 -39.41
CA VAL A 9 10.18 -6.17 -39.84
C VAL A 9 10.20 -6.32 -41.35
N GLY A 10 10.17 -7.57 -41.82
CA GLY A 10 10.46 -7.92 -43.21
C GLY A 10 11.89 -7.50 -43.57
N GLU A 11 12.03 -6.69 -44.62
CA GLU A 11 13.34 -6.19 -45.10
C GLU A 11 13.77 -4.87 -44.43
N LYS A 12 12.90 -4.23 -43.64
CA LYS A 12 13.20 -2.94 -43.00
C LYS A 12 13.72 -3.14 -41.58
N SER A 13 14.76 -2.39 -41.20
CA SER A 13 15.28 -2.32 -39.83
C SER A 13 14.87 -0.99 -39.20
N TYR A 14 14.39 -1.04 -37.96
CA TYR A 14 13.98 0.14 -37.20
C TYR A 14 14.76 0.20 -35.89
N GLN A 15 15.34 1.37 -35.61
CA GLN A 15 16.06 1.62 -34.38
C GLN A 15 15.12 2.08 -33.26
N PHE A 16 15.26 1.44 -32.10
CA PHE A 16 14.55 1.75 -30.86
C PHE A 16 15.56 2.06 -29.75
N PRO A 17 15.48 3.24 -29.13
CA PRO A 17 16.36 3.61 -28.02
C PRO A 17 16.25 2.63 -26.84
N LEU A 18 17.35 2.44 -26.13
CA LEU A 18 17.35 1.80 -24.82
C LEU A 18 17.23 2.85 -23.71
N ILE A 19 16.45 2.55 -22.69
CA ILE A 19 16.32 3.32 -21.45
C ILE A 19 16.97 2.50 -20.34
N SER A 20 17.85 3.12 -19.55
CA SER A 20 18.54 2.44 -18.45
C SER A 20 18.00 2.86 -17.09
N GLY A 21 17.73 1.89 -16.23
CA GLY A 21 17.49 2.09 -14.81
C GLY A 21 18.79 2.38 -14.05
N THR A 22 18.67 2.87 -12.82
CA THR A 22 19.82 3.10 -11.92
C THR A 22 20.48 1.79 -11.46
N ASP A 23 19.83 0.65 -11.67
CA ASP A 23 20.34 -0.70 -11.44
C ASP A 23 21.05 -1.29 -12.67
N GLY A 24 21.15 -0.53 -13.76
CA GLY A 24 21.75 -0.99 -15.01
C GLY A 24 20.84 -1.86 -15.87
N LYS A 25 19.62 -2.21 -15.42
CA LYS A 25 18.65 -2.91 -16.25
C LYS A 25 18.18 -2.00 -17.38
N LYS A 26 17.98 -2.57 -18.57
CA LYS A 26 17.62 -1.83 -19.78
C LYS A 26 16.21 -2.19 -20.23
N GLY A 27 15.43 -1.18 -20.58
CA GLY A 27 14.14 -1.29 -21.26
C GLY A 27 14.25 -0.77 -22.68
N ILE A 28 13.38 -1.26 -23.57
CA ILE A 28 13.29 -0.78 -24.95
C ILE A 28 12.23 0.33 -24.98
N ASP A 29 12.56 1.49 -25.53
CA ASP A 29 11.58 2.57 -25.73
C ASP A 29 10.67 2.27 -26.92
N MET A 30 9.52 1.66 -26.63
CA MET A 30 8.55 1.22 -27.63
C MET A 30 7.50 2.29 -27.99
N ARG A 31 7.62 3.54 -27.50
CA ARG A 31 6.60 4.59 -27.74
C ARG A 31 6.32 4.85 -29.22
N GLY A 32 7.34 4.70 -30.08
CA GLY A 32 7.22 4.85 -31.53
C GLY A 32 6.93 3.57 -32.31
N LEU A 33 6.68 2.42 -31.66
CA LEU A 33 6.58 1.11 -32.34
C LEU A 33 5.52 1.12 -33.44
N HIS A 34 4.28 1.48 -33.08
CA HIS A 34 3.16 1.42 -34.00
C HIS A 34 3.34 2.40 -35.16
N GLN A 35 3.74 3.64 -34.86
CA GLN A 35 3.96 4.66 -35.88
C GLN A 35 5.07 4.27 -36.89
N LYS A 36 6.15 3.63 -36.41
CA LYS A 36 7.29 3.23 -37.26
C LYS A 36 7.00 1.96 -38.06
N THR A 37 6.29 0.99 -37.49
CA THR A 37 6.27 -0.39 -38.01
C THR A 37 4.87 -0.91 -38.35
N GLY A 38 3.80 -0.26 -37.88
CA GLY A 38 2.43 -0.77 -37.91
C GLY A 38 2.13 -1.86 -36.88
N LEU A 39 3.14 -2.35 -36.15
CA LEU A 39 2.97 -3.41 -35.14
C LEU A 39 2.43 -2.88 -33.81
N ILE A 40 1.85 -3.78 -33.02
CA ILE A 40 1.40 -3.54 -31.65
C ILE A 40 2.12 -4.56 -30.76
N SER A 41 2.62 -4.12 -29.59
CA SER A 41 3.17 -5.02 -28.59
C SER A 41 2.06 -5.79 -27.89
N TYR A 42 2.21 -7.11 -27.75
CA TYR A 42 1.27 -7.97 -27.04
C TYR A 42 1.93 -8.54 -25.78
N ASP A 43 1.56 -8.02 -24.61
CA ASP A 43 2.09 -8.43 -23.31
C ASP A 43 0.98 -8.45 -22.24
N PRO A 44 0.04 -9.42 -22.31
CA PRO A 44 -1.04 -9.52 -21.33
C PRO A 44 -0.51 -9.62 -19.90
N GLY A 45 -0.92 -8.69 -19.03
CA GLY A 45 -0.45 -8.62 -17.65
C GLY A 45 0.83 -7.80 -17.43
N PHE A 46 1.38 -7.19 -18.48
CA PHE A 46 2.53 -6.28 -18.41
C PHE A 46 3.80 -6.91 -17.82
N PHE A 47 4.02 -8.21 -18.01
CA PHE A 47 5.18 -8.92 -17.45
C PHE A 47 6.52 -8.46 -18.02
N ASN A 48 6.52 -7.97 -19.26
CA ASN A 48 7.71 -7.49 -19.98
C ASN A 48 7.65 -5.97 -20.21
N THR A 49 6.67 -5.29 -19.63
CA THR A 49 6.39 -3.87 -19.89
C THR A 49 6.62 -3.03 -18.65
N ALA A 50 7.63 -2.16 -18.71
CA ALA A 50 7.78 -1.09 -17.72
C ALA A 50 6.76 0.02 -18.01
N TYR A 51 5.72 0.12 -17.16
CA TYR A 51 4.64 1.09 -17.35
C TYR A 51 5.10 2.56 -17.19
N ALA A 52 6.00 2.82 -16.25
CA ALA A 52 6.46 4.18 -15.93
C ALA A 52 7.91 4.20 -15.43
N VAL A 53 8.58 5.33 -15.64
CA VAL A 53 9.85 5.66 -14.97
C VAL A 53 9.52 6.19 -13.57
N SER A 54 10.11 5.59 -12.53
CA SER A 54 9.88 5.99 -11.14
C SER A 54 11.19 6.27 -10.40
N ARG A 55 11.10 7.14 -9.39
CA ARG A 55 12.17 7.45 -8.43
C ARG A 55 11.70 7.20 -6.99
N ILE A 56 10.61 6.46 -6.79
CA ILE A 56 9.94 6.30 -5.49
C ILE A 56 10.52 5.12 -4.74
N SER A 57 10.38 3.93 -5.29
CA SER A 57 10.85 2.70 -4.67
C SER A 57 11.54 1.82 -5.67
N ARG A 58 12.44 0.97 -5.18
CA ARG A 58 13.13 -0.05 -5.97
C ARG A 58 13.09 -1.36 -5.22
N ARG A 59 12.62 -2.40 -5.90
CA ARG A 59 12.73 -3.78 -5.43
C ARG A 59 13.81 -4.50 -6.22
N ASP A 60 14.64 -5.25 -5.52
CA ASP A 60 15.54 -6.22 -6.13
C ASP A 60 15.03 -7.64 -5.87
N PRO A 61 14.56 -8.36 -6.91
CA PRO A 61 14.04 -9.72 -6.76
C PRO A 61 15.12 -10.73 -6.34
N ASP A 62 16.39 -10.49 -6.71
CA ASP A 62 17.49 -11.44 -6.55
C ASP A 62 18.02 -11.41 -5.11
N SER A 63 18.18 -10.21 -4.55
CA SER A 63 18.62 -10.02 -3.15
C SER A 63 17.45 -9.96 -2.16
N GLY A 64 16.21 -9.74 -2.62
CA GLY A 64 15.05 -9.52 -1.75
C GLY A 64 14.97 -8.10 -1.18
N GLU A 65 15.83 -7.19 -1.64
CA GLU A 65 15.91 -5.80 -1.18
C GLU A 65 14.70 -4.96 -1.58
N LEU A 66 14.37 -4.00 -0.72
CA LEU A 66 13.39 -2.97 -0.97
C LEU A 66 13.94 -1.65 -0.46
N GLN A 67 13.93 -0.65 -1.33
CA GLN A 67 14.40 0.69 -1.01
C GLN A 67 13.31 1.73 -1.28
N TYR A 68 13.22 2.74 -0.40
CA TYR A 68 12.39 3.92 -0.59
C TYR A 68 13.28 5.14 -0.76
N ARG A 69 13.18 5.82 -1.89
CA ARG A 69 14.02 6.98 -2.27
C ARG A 69 15.53 6.73 -2.07
N GLY A 70 15.97 5.48 -2.24
CA GLY A 70 17.36 5.04 -2.07
C GLY A 70 17.74 4.54 -0.67
N TYR A 71 16.89 4.72 0.34
CA TYR A 71 17.10 4.18 1.68
C TYR A 71 16.65 2.72 1.77
N ASP A 72 17.42 1.82 2.40
CA ASP A 72 16.95 0.47 2.72
C ASP A 72 15.77 0.57 3.68
N VAL A 73 14.68 -0.15 3.37
CA VAL A 73 13.50 -0.21 4.24
C VAL A 73 13.84 -0.73 5.64
N ALA A 74 14.83 -1.61 5.78
CA ALA A 74 15.31 -2.06 7.08
C ALA A 74 15.79 -0.90 7.97
N ASP A 75 16.50 0.07 7.39
CA ASP A 75 16.98 1.25 8.11
C ASP A 75 15.81 2.16 8.51
N LEU A 76 14.85 2.36 7.60
CA LEU A 76 13.66 3.15 7.88
C LEU A 76 12.82 2.54 9.01
N VAL A 77 12.62 1.22 9.00
CA VAL A 77 11.90 0.52 10.07
C VAL A 77 12.57 0.67 11.44
N GLN A 78 13.90 0.74 11.48
CA GLN A 78 14.64 0.85 12.74
C GLN A 78 14.78 2.28 13.24
N ARG A 79 14.81 3.27 12.34
CA ARG A 79 15.27 4.63 12.66
C ARG A 79 14.27 5.73 12.32
N SER A 80 13.18 5.41 11.62
CA SER A 80 12.18 6.37 11.18
C SER A 80 10.82 6.07 11.78
N THR A 81 9.86 6.97 11.53
CA THR A 81 8.45 6.76 11.81
C THR A 81 7.66 6.65 10.52
N PHE A 82 6.47 6.05 10.57
CA PHE A 82 5.55 6.00 9.43
C PHE A 82 5.25 7.39 8.85
N VAL A 83 5.10 8.40 9.71
CA VAL A 83 4.83 9.78 9.26
C VAL A 83 6.03 10.36 8.50
N GLU A 84 7.24 10.15 9.02
CA GLU A 84 8.48 10.57 8.36
C GLU A 84 8.72 9.82 7.04
N THR A 85 8.47 8.51 7.02
CA THR A 85 8.55 7.69 5.80
C THR A 85 7.50 8.11 4.77
N SER A 86 6.28 8.44 5.20
CA SER A 86 5.24 8.96 4.31
C SER A 86 5.65 10.30 3.69
N TYR A 87 6.26 11.19 4.49
CA TYR A 87 6.83 12.43 3.99
C TYR A 87 7.92 12.16 2.94
N LEU A 88 8.85 11.23 3.23
CA LEU A 88 9.89 10.82 2.28
C LEU A 88 9.29 10.35 0.94
N LEU A 89 8.26 9.51 0.99
CA LEU A 89 7.63 8.97 -0.22
C LEU A 89 6.90 10.05 -1.01
N ILE A 90 6.14 10.93 -0.35
CA ILE A 90 5.36 11.99 -1.00
C ILE A 90 6.26 13.09 -1.57
N TYR A 91 7.21 13.60 -0.78
CA TYR A 91 8.00 14.81 -1.13
C TYR A 91 9.42 14.49 -1.60
N GLY A 92 9.83 13.22 -1.59
CA GLY A 92 11.09 12.76 -2.18
C GLY A 92 12.35 12.95 -1.34
N LYS A 93 12.23 13.50 -0.12
CA LYS A 93 13.35 13.71 0.82
C LYS A 93 12.89 13.53 2.26
N LEU A 94 13.79 13.14 3.16
CA LEU A 94 13.50 13.12 4.59
C LEU A 94 13.19 14.55 5.08
N PRO A 95 12.21 14.72 5.97
CA PRO A 95 11.88 16.02 6.52
C PRO A 95 12.95 16.52 7.50
N THR A 96 13.15 17.83 7.55
CA THR A 96 13.73 18.48 8.74
C THR A 96 12.77 18.38 9.92
N GLU A 97 13.25 18.62 11.15
CA GLU A 97 12.41 18.59 12.36
C GLU A 97 11.17 19.49 12.24
N GLN A 98 11.36 20.72 11.73
CA GLN A 98 10.26 21.66 11.52
C GLN A 98 9.27 21.15 10.47
N GLN A 99 9.75 20.60 9.35
CA GLN A 99 8.88 20.01 8.32
C GLN A 99 8.09 18.82 8.84
N LEU A 100 8.70 17.96 9.67
CA LEU A 100 8.03 16.82 10.28
C LEU A 100 6.92 17.27 11.24
N LYS A 101 7.20 18.31 12.05
CA LYS A 101 6.21 18.91 12.95
C LYS A 101 5.03 19.51 12.18
N ASP A 102 5.31 20.27 11.12
CA ASP A 102 4.28 20.89 10.29
C ASP A 102 3.44 19.85 9.54
N PHE A 103 4.08 18.80 9.01
CA PHE A 103 3.38 17.69 8.38
C PHE A 103 2.49 16.94 9.38
N SER A 104 2.99 16.63 10.57
CA SER A 104 2.21 15.99 11.64
C SER A 104 1.01 16.83 12.07
N LEU A 105 1.18 18.16 12.15
CA LEU A 105 0.10 19.10 12.43
C LEU A 105 -0.94 19.10 11.31
N LYS A 106 -0.52 19.12 10.05
CA LYS A 106 -1.42 19.00 8.89
C LYS A 106 -2.24 17.72 8.93
N LEU A 107 -1.62 16.58 9.23
CA LEU A 107 -2.31 15.29 9.37
C LEU A 107 -3.35 15.31 10.50
N SER A 108 -3.04 15.95 11.62
CA SER A 108 -3.96 16.08 12.75
C SER A 108 -5.15 16.98 12.39
N LYS A 109 -4.88 18.17 11.84
CA LYS A 109 -5.90 19.15 11.42
C LYS A 109 -6.87 18.62 10.36
N HIS A 110 -6.41 17.70 9.49
CA HIS A 110 -7.25 17.12 8.44
C HIS A 110 -7.86 15.76 8.80
N SER A 111 -7.70 15.31 10.05
CA SER A 111 -8.11 13.97 10.47
C SER A 111 -9.62 13.76 10.57
N LEU A 112 -10.39 14.80 10.89
CA LEU A 112 -11.85 14.73 10.91
C LEU A 112 -12.41 14.55 9.50
N ILE A 113 -13.47 13.78 9.37
CA ILE A 113 -14.29 13.70 8.15
C ILE A 113 -15.51 14.63 8.31
N HIS A 114 -16.15 15.00 7.21
CA HIS A 114 -17.37 15.81 7.29
C HIS A 114 -18.48 15.00 7.96
N GLU A 115 -19.29 15.60 8.84
CA GLU A 115 -20.32 14.89 9.61
C GLU A 115 -21.36 14.20 8.70
N ASP A 116 -21.72 14.81 7.56
CA ASP A 116 -22.60 14.16 6.57
C ASP A 116 -22.06 12.83 6.04
N MET A 117 -20.73 12.63 6.04
CA MET A 117 -20.13 11.35 5.64
C MET A 117 -20.42 10.25 6.65
N ILE A 118 -20.73 10.58 7.91
CA ILE A 118 -21.08 9.59 8.94
C ILE A 118 -22.36 8.85 8.53
N ASN A 119 -23.32 9.57 7.94
CA ASN A 119 -24.56 8.98 7.43
C ASN A 119 -24.32 7.94 6.31
N LEU A 120 -23.22 8.07 5.55
CA LEU A 120 -22.86 7.07 4.55
C LEU A 120 -22.48 5.73 5.19
N PHE A 121 -21.89 5.74 6.39
CA PHE A 121 -21.61 4.49 7.11
C PHE A 121 -22.88 3.73 7.48
N ASP A 122 -24.00 4.43 7.71
CA ASP A 122 -25.28 3.81 8.04
C ASP A 122 -25.97 3.14 6.86
N GLY A 123 -25.60 3.53 5.63
CA GLY A 123 -26.05 2.86 4.41
C GLY A 123 -25.45 1.46 4.21
N PHE A 124 -24.36 1.11 4.91
CA PHE A 124 -23.74 -0.22 4.77
C PHE A 124 -24.40 -1.27 5.67
N PRO A 125 -24.51 -2.53 5.20
CA PRO A 125 -24.89 -3.63 6.06
C PRO A 125 -23.84 -3.80 7.19
N GLY A 126 -24.28 -4.21 8.38
CA GLY A 126 -23.42 -4.29 9.57
C GLY A 126 -22.19 -5.20 9.44
N LYS A 127 -22.16 -6.12 8.47
CA LYS A 127 -21.01 -6.99 8.15
C LYS A 127 -20.41 -6.72 6.77
N GLY A 128 -20.59 -5.50 6.25
CA GLY A 128 -19.98 -5.07 5.00
C GLY A 128 -18.47 -5.25 5.01
N HIS A 129 -17.89 -5.65 3.88
CA HIS A 129 -16.45 -5.86 3.79
C HIS A 129 -15.70 -4.52 4.00
N PRO A 130 -14.72 -4.43 4.93
CA PRO A 130 -14.12 -3.14 5.29
C PRO A 130 -13.47 -2.40 4.13
N LEU A 131 -12.88 -3.11 3.15
CA LEU A 131 -12.34 -2.48 1.94
C LEU A 131 -13.41 -1.93 1.00
N ALA A 132 -14.62 -2.50 0.98
CA ALA A 132 -15.74 -1.95 0.20
C ALA A 132 -16.25 -0.65 0.81
N VAL A 133 -16.39 -0.62 2.14
CA VAL A 133 -16.72 0.60 2.88
C VAL A 133 -15.65 1.66 2.65
N LEU A 134 -14.37 1.28 2.81
CA LEU A 134 -13.23 2.18 2.59
C LEU A 134 -13.21 2.78 1.18
N SER A 135 -13.43 2.00 0.13
CA SER A 135 -13.41 2.51 -1.25
C SER A 135 -14.54 3.51 -1.52
N VAL A 136 -15.76 3.22 -1.09
CA VAL A 136 -16.91 4.14 -1.23
C VAL A 136 -16.67 5.43 -0.44
N MET A 137 -16.25 5.31 0.83
CA MET A 137 -15.98 6.46 1.68
C MET A 137 -14.85 7.34 1.12
N VAL A 138 -13.77 6.73 0.62
CA VAL A 138 -12.69 7.48 -0.05
C VAL A 138 -13.19 8.13 -1.34
N THR A 139 -13.97 7.44 -2.17
CA THR A 139 -14.56 8.05 -3.39
C THR A 139 -15.40 9.27 -3.04
N SER A 140 -16.22 9.19 -1.98
CA SER A 140 -17.11 10.28 -1.58
C SER A 140 -16.36 11.56 -1.19
N LEU A 141 -15.09 11.46 -0.77
CA LEU A 141 -14.24 12.64 -0.51
C LEU A 141 -14.11 13.53 -1.74
N SER A 142 -14.21 12.99 -2.96
CA SER A 142 -14.20 13.79 -4.20
C SER A 142 -15.36 14.80 -4.28
N SER A 143 -16.50 14.54 -3.62
CA SER A 143 -17.62 15.48 -3.58
C SER A 143 -17.40 16.62 -2.57
N TYR A 144 -16.57 16.40 -1.55
CA TYR A 144 -16.21 17.42 -0.55
C TYR A 144 -14.95 18.20 -0.92
N TYR A 145 -14.16 17.65 -1.85
CA TYR A 145 -12.89 18.18 -2.33
C TYR A 145 -12.81 18.02 -3.85
N PRO A 146 -13.67 18.75 -4.60
CA PRO A 146 -13.86 18.57 -6.03
C PRO A 146 -12.72 19.16 -6.88
N GLU A 147 -11.83 19.96 -6.28
CA GLU A 147 -10.76 20.64 -7.00
C GLU A 147 -9.80 19.66 -7.67
N GLU A 148 -9.31 20.03 -8.85
CA GLU A 148 -8.25 19.27 -9.52
C GLU A 148 -6.97 19.29 -8.68
N TYR A 149 -6.22 18.18 -8.74
CA TYR A 149 -5.05 18.00 -7.89
C TYR A 149 -3.96 19.06 -8.18
N GLU A 150 -3.70 19.35 -9.46
CA GLU A 150 -2.69 20.34 -9.87
C GLU A 150 -3.09 21.75 -9.44
N GLU A 151 -4.33 22.18 -9.72
CA GLU A 151 -4.83 23.48 -9.26
C GLU A 151 -4.76 23.64 -7.74
N SER A 152 -5.03 22.55 -7.02
CA SER A 152 -4.98 22.55 -5.57
C SER A 152 -3.56 22.74 -5.06
N LEU A 153 -2.58 22.06 -5.67
CA LEU A 153 -1.17 22.27 -5.35
C LEU A 153 -0.72 23.70 -5.62
N ASP A 154 -1.16 24.31 -6.73
CA ASP A 154 -0.87 25.73 -7.05
C ASP A 154 -1.45 26.69 -5.99
N LYS A 155 -2.60 26.33 -5.40
CA LYS A 155 -3.23 27.04 -4.27
C LYS A 155 -2.61 26.69 -2.90
N GLY A 156 -1.56 25.85 -2.87
CA GLY A 156 -0.91 25.38 -1.64
C GLY A 156 -1.71 24.35 -0.85
N ILE A 157 -2.74 23.75 -1.46
CA ILE A 157 -3.61 22.75 -0.85
C ILE A 157 -3.04 21.36 -1.09
N ASP A 158 -2.65 20.69 0.00
CA ASP A 158 -2.05 19.37 -0.04
C ASP A 158 -3.11 18.27 0.15
N HIS A 159 -3.70 17.81 -0.97
CA HIS A 159 -4.68 16.72 -0.93
C HIS A 159 -4.05 15.36 -0.58
N SER A 160 -2.74 15.18 -0.78
CA SER A 160 -2.04 13.95 -0.39
C SER A 160 -1.99 13.81 1.13
N ALA A 161 -1.62 14.89 1.85
CA ALA A 161 -1.67 14.93 3.31
C ALA A 161 -3.10 14.78 3.82
N ARG A 162 -4.07 15.43 3.18
CA ARG A 162 -5.50 15.34 3.55
C ARG A 162 -6.07 13.93 3.39
N LEU A 163 -5.76 13.28 2.27
CA LEU A 163 -6.14 11.89 2.03
C LEU A 163 -5.52 10.97 3.10
N LEU A 164 -4.22 11.10 3.36
CA LEU A 164 -3.54 10.30 4.37
C LEU A 164 -4.19 10.51 5.75
N ALA A 165 -4.47 11.75 6.15
CA ALA A 165 -5.16 12.05 7.41
C ALA A 165 -6.53 11.34 7.52
N LYS A 166 -7.34 11.41 6.46
CA LYS A 166 -8.73 10.92 6.46
C LYS A 166 -8.83 9.42 6.28
N ILE A 167 -7.91 8.79 5.53
CA ILE A 167 -7.96 7.33 5.31
C ILE A 167 -7.80 6.57 6.62
N ARG A 168 -7.01 7.09 7.57
CA ARG A 168 -6.90 6.56 8.94
C ARG A 168 -8.27 6.56 9.64
N THR A 169 -8.95 7.70 9.63
CA THR A 169 -10.25 7.88 10.29
C THR A 169 -11.31 6.99 9.66
N ILE A 170 -11.39 6.97 8.34
CA ILE A 170 -12.33 6.14 7.59
C ILE A 170 -12.07 4.66 7.89
N ALA A 171 -10.82 4.20 7.89
CA ALA A 171 -10.48 2.82 8.20
C ALA A 171 -10.89 2.41 9.63
N ALA A 172 -10.67 3.28 10.61
CA ALA A 172 -11.09 3.02 12.00
C ALA A 172 -12.61 2.99 12.15
N PHE A 173 -13.33 3.90 11.47
CA PHE A 173 -14.79 3.93 11.48
C PHE A 173 -15.37 2.69 10.79
N SER A 174 -14.79 2.25 9.67
CA SER A 174 -15.15 0.99 9.02
C SER A 174 -15.05 -0.20 9.98
N TYR A 175 -13.98 -0.29 10.77
CA TYR A 175 -13.85 -1.32 11.80
C TYR A 175 -14.94 -1.21 12.88
N LYS A 176 -15.14 -0.02 13.45
CA LYS A 176 -16.17 0.22 14.47
C LYS A 176 -17.57 -0.15 14.00
N LYS A 177 -17.91 0.17 12.74
CA LYS A 177 -19.18 -0.23 12.13
C LYS A 177 -19.33 -1.75 12.08
N ILE A 178 -18.29 -2.46 11.66
CA ILE A 178 -18.30 -3.93 11.55
C ILE A 178 -18.50 -4.61 12.90
N VAL A 179 -17.85 -4.10 13.96
CA VAL A 179 -17.98 -4.66 15.31
C VAL A 179 -19.19 -4.12 16.08
N GLY A 180 -20.00 -3.24 15.48
CA GLY A 180 -21.20 -2.67 16.09
C GLY A 180 -20.94 -1.72 17.26
N GLN A 181 -19.82 -0.99 17.23
CA GLN A 181 -19.42 -0.05 18.27
C GLN A 181 -19.55 1.41 17.79
N PRO A 182 -19.71 2.38 18.72
CA PRO A 182 -19.74 3.80 18.36
C PRO A 182 -18.40 4.24 17.74
N PHE A 183 -18.48 5.23 16.85
CA PHE A 183 -17.29 5.85 16.28
C PHE A 183 -16.50 6.61 17.34
N VAL A 184 -15.17 6.54 17.22
CA VAL A 184 -14.23 7.21 18.12
C VAL A 184 -13.46 8.22 17.30
N TYR A 185 -13.68 9.51 17.55
CA TYR A 185 -13.01 10.58 16.83
C TYR A 185 -11.50 10.60 17.10
N PRO A 186 -10.70 11.07 16.12
CA PRO A 186 -9.28 11.24 16.32
C PRO A 186 -8.98 12.33 17.36
N LEU A 187 -7.90 12.17 18.12
CA LEU A 187 -7.43 13.18 19.09
C LEU A 187 -6.12 13.82 18.62
N ASP A 188 -6.07 15.14 18.52
CA ASP A 188 -4.88 15.89 18.02
C ASP A 188 -3.61 15.64 18.84
N LYS A 189 -3.75 15.31 20.12
CA LYS A 189 -2.61 14.99 21.00
C LYS A 189 -1.92 13.67 20.66
N HIS A 190 -2.57 12.79 19.90
CA HIS A 190 -2.03 11.46 19.61
C HIS A 190 -1.26 11.42 18.29
N PRO A 191 -0.03 10.85 18.28
CA PRO A 191 0.70 10.54 17.05
C PRO A 191 -0.12 9.68 16.11
N TYR A 192 0.23 9.70 14.82
CA TYR A 192 -0.63 9.16 13.77
C TYR A 192 -1.05 7.69 13.98
N CYS A 193 -0.11 6.79 14.30
CA CYS A 193 -0.36 5.37 14.57
C CYS A 193 -1.11 5.17 15.90
N THR A 194 -0.71 5.88 16.95
CA THR A 194 -1.35 5.84 18.27
C THR A 194 -2.82 6.22 18.17
N ASN A 195 -3.11 7.25 17.38
CA ASN A 195 -4.46 7.74 17.12
C ASN A 195 -5.29 6.67 16.41
N PHE A 196 -4.73 5.95 15.43
CA PHE A 196 -5.42 4.84 14.79
C PHE A 196 -5.78 3.72 15.78
N LEU A 197 -4.83 3.28 16.60
CA LEU A 197 -5.07 2.26 17.63
C LEU A 197 -6.12 2.72 18.64
N TYR A 198 -6.04 3.98 19.08
CA TYR A 198 -7.02 4.59 19.95
C TYR A 198 -8.43 4.53 19.34
N MET A 199 -8.57 4.94 18.08
CA MET A 199 -9.85 4.95 17.37
C MET A 199 -10.40 3.54 17.13
N LEU A 200 -9.54 2.53 16.97
CA LEU A 200 -9.98 1.14 16.82
C LEU A 200 -10.52 0.56 18.13
N PHE A 201 -9.82 0.77 19.25
CA PHE A 201 -10.04 -0.04 20.45
C PHE A 201 -10.66 0.71 21.64
N SER A 202 -10.70 2.05 21.63
CA SER A 202 -11.40 2.80 22.66
C SER A 202 -12.91 2.55 22.61
N ILE A 203 -13.54 2.44 23.78
CA ILE A 203 -14.99 2.30 23.93
C ILE A 203 -15.47 3.25 25.04
N PRO A 204 -16.73 3.71 25.03
CA PRO A 204 -17.21 4.67 26.03
C PRO A 204 -17.12 4.17 27.48
N SER A 205 -17.16 2.85 27.68
CA SER A 205 -17.14 2.24 29.01
C SER A 205 -15.74 2.04 29.59
N LYS A 206 -14.67 2.25 28.82
CA LYS A 206 -13.30 2.01 29.29
C LYS A 206 -12.27 2.83 28.52
N ASP A 207 -11.43 3.53 29.28
CA ASP A 207 -10.26 4.21 28.74
C ASP A 207 -9.30 3.21 28.08
N TYR A 208 -8.80 3.59 26.92
CA TYR A 208 -7.83 2.80 26.16
C TYR A 208 -6.63 3.66 25.82
N VAL A 209 -5.46 3.17 26.22
CA VAL A 209 -4.16 3.73 25.86
C VAL A 209 -3.36 2.61 25.21
N PRO A 210 -2.96 2.75 23.93
CA PRO A 210 -2.10 1.77 23.29
C PRO A 210 -0.78 1.63 24.06
N THR A 211 -0.27 0.40 24.21
CA THR A 211 1.07 0.21 24.77
C THR A 211 2.13 0.66 23.77
N GLU A 212 3.29 1.11 24.27
CA GLU A 212 4.40 1.55 23.41
C GLU A 212 4.86 0.46 22.43
N ASP A 213 4.84 -0.80 22.85
CA ASP A 213 5.22 -1.92 21.99
C ASP A 213 4.23 -2.12 20.82
N ILE A 214 2.91 -2.01 21.07
CA ILE A 214 1.90 -2.16 20.01
C ILE A 214 1.93 -0.97 19.05
N ASP A 215 2.11 0.26 19.57
CA ASP A 215 2.27 1.45 18.75
C ASP A 215 3.51 1.35 17.84
N ARG A 216 4.65 0.95 18.42
CA ARG A 216 5.91 0.75 17.68
C ARG A 216 5.76 -0.31 16.60
N ILE A 217 5.15 -1.45 16.91
CA ILE A 217 4.93 -2.52 15.91
C ILE A 217 4.05 -2.02 14.77
N LEU A 218 2.96 -1.31 15.06
CA LEU A 218 2.10 -0.77 14.01
C LEU A 218 2.88 0.21 13.11
N ASN A 219 3.66 1.10 13.71
CA ASN A 219 4.48 2.07 12.99
C ASN A 219 5.45 1.37 12.03
N GLN A 220 6.17 0.36 12.52
CA GLN A 220 7.12 -0.42 11.74
C GLN A 220 6.45 -1.25 10.64
N LEU A 221 5.31 -1.87 10.92
CA LEU A 221 4.53 -2.58 9.91
C LEU A 221 4.07 -1.63 8.81
N TRP A 222 3.55 -0.45 9.15
CA TRP A 222 3.11 0.51 8.16
C TRP A 222 4.25 1.05 7.30
N ILE A 223 5.47 1.18 7.84
CA ILE A 223 6.67 1.44 7.03
C ILE A 223 6.89 0.31 6.01
N LEU A 224 6.83 -0.96 6.44
CA LEU A 224 7.01 -2.12 5.53
C LEU A 224 5.98 -2.19 4.40
N TYR A 225 4.79 -1.62 4.61
CA TYR A 225 3.68 -1.60 3.64
C TYR A 225 3.50 -0.24 2.93
N ALA A 226 4.38 0.73 3.17
CA ALA A 226 4.18 2.10 2.69
C ALA A 226 4.22 2.21 1.16
N ASP A 227 5.07 1.43 0.49
CA ASP A 227 5.07 1.29 -0.97
C ASP A 227 5.68 -0.06 -1.43
N HIS A 228 5.34 -0.50 -2.64
CA HIS A 228 5.91 -1.72 -3.24
C HIS A 228 6.06 -1.63 -4.76
N GLU A 229 6.59 -0.51 -5.27
CA GLU A 229 6.89 -0.31 -6.70
C GLU A 229 5.64 -0.48 -7.59
N GLN A 230 5.78 -0.99 -8.83
CA GLN A 230 4.67 -1.15 -9.77
C GLN A 230 3.91 -2.46 -9.51
N ASN A 231 2.99 -2.41 -8.54
CA ASN A 231 1.99 -3.45 -8.30
C ASN A 231 0.63 -3.07 -8.91
N VAL A 232 -0.32 -4.00 -8.91
CA VAL A 232 -1.63 -3.81 -9.56
C VAL A 232 -2.36 -2.56 -9.03
N SER A 233 -2.39 -2.33 -7.72
CA SER A 233 -3.00 -1.13 -7.14
C SER A 233 -2.29 0.16 -7.57
N ASN A 234 -0.95 0.19 -7.55
CA ASN A 234 -0.18 1.37 -7.95
C ASN A 234 -0.32 1.68 -9.44
N THR A 235 -0.33 0.67 -10.31
CA THR A 235 -0.60 0.83 -11.74
C THR A 235 -2.04 1.31 -11.97
N THR A 236 -3.02 0.81 -11.21
CA THR A 236 -4.42 1.24 -11.32
C THR A 236 -4.57 2.73 -10.98
N VAL A 237 -3.92 3.22 -9.91
CA VAL A 237 -3.91 4.66 -9.58
C VAL A 237 -3.38 5.48 -10.74
N GLN A 238 -2.27 5.07 -11.35
CA GLN A 238 -1.66 5.83 -12.44
C GLN A 238 -2.53 5.81 -13.71
N VAL A 239 -3.14 4.68 -14.05
CA VAL A 239 -4.03 4.57 -15.20
C VAL A 239 -5.24 5.48 -15.04
N ILE A 240 -5.90 5.45 -13.88
CA ILE A 240 -7.07 6.31 -13.61
C ILE A 240 -6.64 7.78 -13.49
N GLY A 241 -5.55 8.06 -12.79
CA GLY A 241 -4.99 9.42 -12.68
C GLY A 241 -4.59 10.01 -14.03
N SER A 242 -4.18 9.20 -15.01
CA SER A 242 -3.83 9.67 -16.36
C SER A 242 -5.01 10.27 -17.13
N THR A 243 -6.25 10.00 -16.70
CA THR A 243 -7.46 10.64 -17.24
C THR A 243 -7.79 11.96 -16.54
N GLN A 244 -6.89 12.47 -15.69
CA GLN A 244 -7.11 13.61 -14.80
C GLN A 244 -8.27 13.39 -13.82
N ALA A 245 -8.57 12.13 -13.48
CA ALA A 245 -9.55 11.82 -12.44
C ALA A 245 -9.08 12.35 -11.08
N ASN A 246 -10.01 12.88 -10.30
CA ASN A 246 -9.77 13.39 -8.95
C ASN A 246 -8.96 12.40 -8.09
N LEU A 247 -8.04 12.91 -7.25
CA LEU A 247 -7.14 12.10 -6.41
C LEU A 247 -7.88 11.02 -5.62
N PHE A 248 -9.00 11.37 -5.00
CA PHE A 248 -9.77 10.46 -4.16
C PHE A 248 -10.42 9.34 -4.97
N ALA A 249 -10.90 9.64 -6.18
CA ALA A 249 -11.42 8.63 -7.09
C ALA A 249 -10.31 7.69 -7.59
N SER A 250 -9.14 8.24 -7.93
CA SER A 250 -7.96 7.46 -8.33
C SER A 250 -7.52 6.50 -7.21
N ILE A 251 -7.50 6.95 -5.96
CA ILE A 251 -7.11 6.10 -4.81
C ILE A 251 -8.19 5.07 -4.48
N SER A 252 -9.47 5.41 -4.61
CA SER A 252 -10.56 4.43 -4.49
C SER A 252 -10.42 3.27 -5.48
N SER A 253 -10.04 3.55 -6.73
CA SER A 253 -9.78 2.50 -7.72
C SER A 253 -8.66 1.54 -7.27
N ALA A 254 -7.61 2.07 -6.63
CA ALA A 254 -6.53 1.30 -6.03
C ALA A 254 -7.00 0.40 -4.89
N ILE A 255 -7.89 0.92 -4.02
CA ILE A 255 -8.45 0.15 -2.91
C ILE A 255 -9.25 -1.04 -3.46
N ASN A 256 -10.01 -0.85 -4.54
CA ASN A 256 -10.74 -1.94 -5.20
C ASN A 256 -9.77 -2.95 -5.86
N ALA A 257 -8.69 -2.49 -6.49
CA ALA A 257 -7.65 -3.38 -7.01
C ALA A 257 -6.97 -4.20 -5.89
N LEU A 258 -6.63 -3.55 -4.77
CA LEU A 258 -6.03 -4.17 -3.60
C LEU A 258 -6.96 -5.19 -2.93
N TRP A 259 -8.28 -4.96 -2.97
CA TRP A 259 -9.26 -5.87 -2.40
C TRP A 259 -9.28 -7.25 -3.10
N GLY A 260 -8.80 -7.34 -4.35
CA GLY A 260 -8.69 -8.60 -5.06
C GLY A 260 -7.99 -9.70 -4.24
N SER A 261 -8.53 -10.91 -4.26
CA SER A 261 -8.01 -12.07 -3.48
C SER A 261 -6.55 -12.42 -3.81
N ARG A 262 -6.11 -12.07 -5.03
CA ARG A 262 -4.75 -12.27 -5.52
C ARG A 262 -3.78 -11.15 -5.18
N GLU A 263 -4.25 -10.06 -4.57
CA GLU A 263 -3.45 -8.92 -4.10
C GLU A 263 -3.50 -8.85 -2.56
N GLY A 264 -4.26 -7.91 -1.98
CA GLY A 264 -4.35 -7.71 -0.53
C GLY A 264 -5.02 -8.87 0.21
N GLY A 265 -5.93 -9.60 -0.45
CA GLY A 265 -6.64 -10.74 0.17
C GLY A 265 -5.72 -11.90 0.60
N ARG A 266 -4.48 -11.98 0.10
CA ARG A 266 -3.50 -13.01 0.50
C ARG A 266 -3.15 -12.96 1.97
N GLN A 267 -3.16 -11.77 2.57
CA GLN A 267 -2.84 -11.60 4.00
C GLN A 267 -3.92 -12.21 4.89
N VAL A 268 -5.19 -11.99 4.54
CA VAL A 268 -6.33 -12.60 5.22
C VAL A 268 -6.29 -14.12 5.08
N ALA A 269 -5.92 -14.62 3.90
CA ALA A 269 -5.78 -16.05 3.66
C ALA A 269 -4.68 -16.70 4.52
N ALA A 270 -3.58 -15.98 4.79
CA ALA A 270 -2.53 -16.45 5.70
C ALA A 270 -3.02 -16.60 7.16
N VAL A 271 -3.80 -15.63 7.64
CA VAL A 271 -4.44 -15.72 8.97
C VAL A 271 -5.43 -16.89 9.00
N GLY A 272 -6.27 -17.03 7.97
CA GLY A 272 -7.22 -18.14 7.87
C GLY A 272 -6.54 -19.52 7.86
N LEU A 273 -5.36 -19.63 7.25
CA LEU A 273 -4.55 -20.85 7.29
C LEU A 273 -4.07 -21.17 8.71
N ILE A 274 -3.59 -20.17 9.45
CA ILE A 274 -3.19 -20.36 10.86
C ILE A 274 -4.39 -20.78 11.71
N GLU A 275 -5.54 -20.14 11.53
CA GLU A 275 -6.78 -20.53 12.22
C GLU A 275 -7.22 -21.95 11.87
N ASP A 276 -7.09 -22.38 10.61
CA ASP A 276 -7.42 -23.74 10.20
C ASP A 276 -6.46 -24.77 10.84
N ILE A 277 -5.16 -24.47 10.88
CA ILE A 277 -4.17 -25.30 11.58
C ILE A 277 -4.58 -25.44 13.06
N LEU A 278 -4.86 -24.34 13.75
CA LEU A 278 -5.26 -24.35 15.16
C LEU A 278 -6.56 -25.13 15.39
N ARG A 279 -7.57 -24.97 14.52
CA ARG A 279 -8.84 -25.70 14.59
C ARG A 279 -8.69 -27.19 14.31
N SER A 280 -7.76 -27.57 13.43
CA SER A 280 -7.53 -28.97 13.06
C SER A 280 -7.01 -29.81 14.22
N ARG A 281 -6.38 -29.18 15.23
CA ARG A 281 -5.68 -29.82 16.35
C ARG A 281 -4.60 -30.83 15.92
N LYS A 282 -4.17 -30.78 14.65
CA LYS A 282 -3.06 -31.58 14.12
C LYS A 282 -1.74 -30.88 14.40
N SER A 283 -0.65 -31.63 14.43
CA SER A 283 0.67 -31.02 14.34
C SER A 283 0.86 -30.34 12.98
N VAL A 284 1.77 -29.36 12.90
CA VAL A 284 2.06 -28.65 11.65
C VAL A 284 2.43 -29.63 10.51
N PRO A 285 3.35 -30.60 10.70
CA PRO A 285 3.66 -31.58 9.65
C PRO A 285 2.45 -32.37 9.16
N GLU A 286 1.64 -32.91 10.09
CA GLU A 286 0.43 -33.68 9.74
C GLU A 286 -0.62 -32.86 8.99
N TYR A 287 -0.76 -31.58 9.34
CA TYR A 287 -1.67 -30.68 8.65
C TYR A 287 -1.24 -30.47 7.18
N PHE A 288 0.07 -30.36 6.93
CA PHE A 288 0.60 -30.11 5.59
C PHE A 288 0.62 -31.34 4.68
N GLU A 289 0.43 -32.56 5.19
CA GLU A 289 0.34 -33.78 4.37
C GLU A 289 -0.75 -33.69 3.30
N LYS A 290 -1.87 -33.00 3.57
CA LYS A 290 -2.99 -32.86 2.62
C LYS A 290 -2.61 -32.11 1.33
N PHE A 291 -1.51 -31.35 1.34
CA PHE A 291 -1.03 -30.56 0.20
C PHE A 291 0.13 -31.20 -0.57
N LYS A 292 0.68 -32.34 -0.11
CA LYS A 292 1.84 -32.98 -0.75
C LYS A 292 1.50 -33.76 -2.02
N GLY A 293 0.22 -33.90 -2.37
CA GLY A 293 -0.27 -34.48 -3.61
C GLY A 293 -1.26 -33.56 -4.34
N ASP A 294 -1.86 -34.04 -5.42
CA ASP A 294 -2.81 -33.26 -6.24
C ASP A 294 -4.22 -33.13 -5.63
N SER A 295 -4.44 -33.68 -4.43
CA SER A 295 -5.74 -33.69 -3.74
C SER A 295 -6.19 -32.29 -3.31
N GLU A 296 -5.27 -31.47 -2.79
CA GLU A 296 -5.55 -30.11 -2.37
C GLU A 296 -4.42 -29.17 -2.79
N ARG A 297 -4.77 -28.10 -3.47
CA ARG A 297 -3.81 -27.03 -3.77
C ARG A 297 -3.65 -26.14 -2.55
N LEU A 298 -2.41 -25.96 -2.11
CA LEU A 298 -2.07 -24.86 -1.21
C LEU A 298 -2.16 -23.56 -2.01
N PHE A 299 -3.33 -22.93 -2.01
CA PHE A 299 -3.47 -21.58 -2.52
C PHE A 299 -2.54 -20.67 -1.71
N SER A 300 -1.96 -19.67 -2.37
CA SER A 300 -0.92 -18.78 -1.84
C SER A 300 -1.43 -17.93 -0.67
N ASN A 301 -1.49 -18.55 0.50
CA ASN A 301 -1.97 -18.03 1.78
C ASN A 301 -0.79 -17.47 2.58
N GLY A 302 -0.07 -16.51 1.98
CA GLY A 302 1.17 -15.96 2.54
C GLY A 302 2.45 -16.76 2.23
N PHE A 303 2.35 -17.87 1.48
CA PHE A 303 3.51 -18.61 0.98
C PHE A 303 3.89 -18.19 -0.45
N GLY A 304 5.18 -17.88 -0.65
CA GLY A 304 5.76 -17.47 -1.93
C GLY A 304 5.36 -16.04 -2.33
N HIS A 305 6.23 -15.40 -3.12
CA HIS A 305 5.94 -14.08 -3.67
C HIS A 305 6.49 -14.01 -5.09
N LYS A 306 5.63 -13.88 -6.11
CA LYS A 306 6.08 -13.88 -7.53
C LYS A 306 7.16 -12.84 -7.84
N ALA A 307 7.21 -11.77 -7.06
CA ALA A 307 8.14 -10.68 -7.25
C ALA A 307 9.49 -10.83 -6.53
N TYR A 308 9.71 -11.95 -5.83
CA TYR A 308 11.00 -12.24 -5.18
C TYR A 308 11.40 -13.68 -5.48
N GLU A 309 12.64 -13.89 -5.94
CA GLU A 309 13.25 -15.22 -6.00
C GLU A 309 13.87 -15.57 -4.64
N ALA A 310 14.43 -14.56 -3.96
CA ALA A 310 14.90 -14.66 -2.59
C ALA A 310 13.80 -14.43 -1.55
N LYS A 311 14.11 -14.69 -0.27
CA LYS A 311 13.19 -14.37 0.83
C LYS A 311 13.08 -12.85 0.99
N SER A 312 11.86 -12.32 0.93
CA SER A 312 11.61 -10.88 1.08
C SER A 312 12.19 -10.34 2.39
N LYS A 313 13.02 -9.27 2.33
CA LYS A 313 13.54 -8.58 3.52
C LYS A 313 12.40 -8.12 4.44
N ARG A 314 11.27 -7.67 3.88
CA ARG A 314 10.09 -7.28 4.66
C ARG A 314 9.55 -8.41 5.52
N ALA A 315 9.47 -9.63 4.97
CA ALA A 315 8.97 -10.79 5.70
C ALA A 315 9.93 -11.20 6.83
N ILE A 316 11.24 -11.08 6.61
CA ILE A 316 12.27 -11.32 7.63
C ILE A 316 12.10 -10.31 8.78
N ILE A 317 12.01 -9.02 8.45
CA ILE A 317 11.84 -7.95 9.44
C ILE A 317 10.54 -8.15 10.23
N ALA A 318 9.41 -8.34 9.55
CA ALA A 318 8.12 -8.56 10.21
C ALA A 318 8.15 -9.79 11.15
N SER A 319 8.74 -10.90 10.70
CA SER A 319 8.90 -12.10 11.53
C SER A 319 9.73 -11.82 12.78
N GLN A 320 10.81 -11.04 12.66
CA GLN A 320 11.66 -10.67 13.79
C GLN A 320 10.89 -9.80 14.80
N LEU A 321 10.15 -8.80 14.32
CA LEU A 321 9.33 -7.91 15.16
C LEU A 321 8.35 -8.69 16.04
N PHE A 322 7.59 -9.62 15.45
CA PHE A 322 6.62 -10.42 16.20
C PHE A 322 7.29 -11.42 17.15
N HIS A 323 8.44 -12.00 16.77
CA HIS A 323 9.18 -12.91 17.64
C HIS A 323 9.73 -12.19 18.89
N ASP A 324 10.28 -11.00 18.70
CA ASP A 324 10.81 -10.18 19.79
C ASP A 324 9.69 -9.68 20.72
N PHE A 325 8.55 -9.29 20.15
CA PHE A 325 7.37 -8.97 20.94
C PHE A 325 6.90 -10.17 21.78
N TYR A 326 6.74 -11.33 21.15
CA TYR A 326 6.27 -12.54 21.85
C TYR A 326 7.20 -12.96 23.00
N LYS A 327 8.51 -12.87 22.80
CA LYS A 327 9.51 -13.15 23.84
C LYS A 327 9.41 -12.20 25.04
N LYS A 328 9.09 -10.92 24.82
CA LYS A 328 8.95 -9.92 25.89
C LYS A 328 7.65 -10.08 26.68
N THR A 329 6.61 -10.62 26.05
CA THR A 329 5.27 -10.79 26.65
C THR A 329 5.05 -12.13 27.35
N ARG A 330 6.05 -13.02 27.37
CA ARG A 330 6.05 -14.26 28.15
C ARG A 330 6.64 -14.02 29.53
#